data_AF-A0A927A249-F1
#
_entry.id   AF-A0A927A249-F1
#
_cell.length_a   1.000
_cell.length_b   1.000
_cell.length_c   1.000
_cell.angle_alpha   90.00
_cell.angle_beta   90.00
_cell.angle_gamma   90.00
#
_symmetry.space_group_name_H-M   'P 1'
#
loop_
_entity.id
_entity.type
_entity.pdbx_description
1 polymer ?
#
loop_
_entity_poly.entity_id
_entity_poly.type
_entity_poly.pdbx_seq_one_letter_code
_entity_poly.pdbx_strand_id
1 'polypeptide(L)'
;MNKPKKEPNFSAAAKQRTSRFLEELLSYVLDNPDDLDIKYRWEDKDSNNPKLIIYETPRRFLVKLAKLDKDDYFYEVIRNLIHLELCEDRRTSTQGSTNWHFALKLWSKDKQKI
;
A
#
# COMPACT_ATOMS: atom_id res chain seq x y z
N MET A 1 -2.66 32.82 -0.34
CA MET A 1 -1.66 32.28 0.62
C MET A 1 -1.86 30.77 0.74
N ASN A 2 -1.04 29.98 0.06
CA ASN A 2 -1.02 28.53 0.27
C ASN A 2 -0.27 28.23 1.58
N LYS A 3 -0.95 27.66 2.57
CA LYS A 3 -0.28 27.18 3.79
C LYS A 3 0.69 26.06 3.38
N PRO A 4 1.94 26.05 3.86
CA PRO A 4 2.82 24.92 3.62
C PRO A 4 2.17 23.65 4.18
N LYS A 5 2.04 22.60 3.35
CA LYS A 5 1.67 21.26 3.81
C LYS A 5 2.72 20.86 4.85
N LYS A 6 2.32 20.78 6.12
CA LYS A 6 3.17 20.30 7.20
C LYS A 6 3.54 18.85 6.87
N GLU A 7 4.81 18.56 6.65
CA GLU A 7 5.25 17.18 6.42
C GLU A 7 4.93 16.36 7.68
N PRO A 8 4.12 15.29 7.59
CA PRO A 8 3.92 14.37 8.68
C PRO A 8 5.25 13.69 9.00
N ASN A 9 5.81 14.03 10.15
CA ASN A 9 7.01 13.39 10.65
C ASN A 9 6.62 12.01 11.24
N PHE A 10 6.57 10.99 10.40
CA PHE A 10 6.35 9.62 10.85
C PHE A 10 7.54 9.11 11.66
N SER A 11 7.27 8.40 12.75
CA SER A 11 8.33 7.80 13.58
C SER A 11 9.16 6.79 12.77
N ALA A 12 10.41 6.55 13.18
CA ALA A 12 11.26 5.54 12.56
C ALA A 12 10.60 4.16 12.53
N ALA A 13 9.89 3.80 13.61
CA ALA A 13 9.13 2.56 13.69
C ALA A 13 7.97 2.49 12.67
N ALA A 14 7.25 3.59 12.45
CA ALA A 14 6.18 3.66 11.45
C ALA A 14 6.71 3.50 10.02
N LYS A 15 7.87 4.13 9.72
CA LYS A 15 8.56 3.96 8.44
C LYS A 15 9.00 2.52 8.23
N GLN A 16 9.59 1.88 9.25
CA GLN A 16 10.02 0.48 9.19
C GLN A 16 8.84 -0.47 8.94
N ARG A 17 7.70 -0.28 9.63
CA ARG A 17 6.46 -1.05 9.37
C ARG A 17 5.97 -0.88 7.95
N THR A 18 6.07 0.33 7.40
CA THR A 18 5.64 0.64 6.03
C THR A 18 6.54 -0.05 5.00
N SER A 19 7.86 -0.02 5.18
CA SER A 19 8.81 -0.74 4.32
C SER A 19 8.54 -2.24 4.34
N ARG A 20 8.44 -2.83 5.54
CA ARG A 20 8.16 -4.27 5.70
C ARG A 20 6.84 -4.66 5.04
N PHE A 21 5.79 -3.84 5.18
CA PHE A 21 4.52 -4.09 4.51
C PHE A 21 4.67 -4.15 2.99
N LEU A 22 5.40 -3.21 2.39
CA LEU A 22 5.65 -3.19 0.95
C LEU A 22 6.45 -4.41 0.49
N GLU A 23 7.54 -4.73 1.20
CA GLU A 23 8.40 -5.88 0.90
C GLU A 23 7.62 -7.19 0.93
N GLU A 24 6.91 -7.46 2.04
CA GLU A 24 6.15 -8.71 2.20
C GLU A 24 4.99 -8.81 1.20
N LEU A 25 4.28 -7.71 0.91
CA LEU A 25 3.21 -7.70 -0.09
C LEU A 25 3.74 -7.98 -1.50
N LEU A 26 4.86 -7.34 -1.88
CA LEU A 26 5.44 -7.51 -3.20
C LEU A 26 6.05 -8.90 -3.37
N SER A 27 6.81 -9.39 -2.39
CA SER A 27 7.32 -10.76 -2.40
C SER A 27 6.20 -11.77 -2.53
N TYR A 28 5.13 -11.63 -1.72
CA TYR A 28 4.01 -12.56 -1.79
C TYR A 28 3.35 -12.61 -3.17
N VAL A 29 3.06 -11.45 -3.77
CA VAL A 29 2.43 -11.35 -5.09
C VAL A 29 3.33 -11.88 -6.21
N LEU A 30 4.65 -11.73 -6.08
CA LEU A 30 5.60 -12.22 -7.10
C LEU A 30 5.86 -13.72 -6.97
N ASP A 31 5.92 -14.23 -5.74
CA ASP A 31 6.25 -15.63 -5.45
C ASP A 31 5.04 -16.56 -5.52
N ASN A 32 3.82 -16.03 -5.35
CA ASN A 32 2.58 -16.81 -5.30
C ASN A 32 1.55 -16.31 -6.32
N PRO A 33 1.84 -16.42 -7.63
CA PRO A 33 1.02 -15.78 -8.66
C PRO A 33 -0.39 -16.34 -8.80
N ASP A 34 -0.62 -17.57 -8.34
CA ASP A 34 -1.89 -18.29 -8.42
C ASP A 34 -2.60 -18.40 -7.06
N ASP A 35 -2.16 -17.66 -6.04
CA ASP A 35 -2.81 -17.69 -4.71
C ASP A 35 -4.16 -16.96 -4.72
N LEU A 36 -5.17 -17.63 -4.16
CA LEU A 36 -6.55 -17.14 -4.12
C LEU A 36 -6.83 -16.27 -2.88
N ASP A 37 -5.93 -16.23 -1.90
CA ASP A 37 -6.10 -15.48 -0.65
C ASP A 37 -5.95 -13.95 -0.84
N ILE A 38 -5.18 -13.52 -1.84
CA ILE A 38 -5.12 -12.12 -2.29
C ILE A 38 -5.57 -12.05 -3.74
N LYS A 39 -6.63 -11.27 -3.99
CA LYS A 39 -6.98 -10.90 -5.35
C LYS A 39 -6.18 -9.67 -5.75
N TYR A 40 -5.34 -9.83 -6.77
CA TYR A 40 -4.55 -8.73 -7.31
C TYR A 40 -4.50 -8.76 -8.83
N ARG A 41 -4.16 -7.61 -9.42
CA ARG A 41 -3.83 -7.49 -10.85
C ARG A 41 -2.83 -6.38 -11.07
N TRP A 42 -2.14 -6.43 -12.20
CA TRP A 42 -1.28 -5.34 -12.66
C TRP A 42 -2.03 -4.43 -13.63
N GLU A 43 -1.95 -3.12 -13.40
CA GLU A 43 -2.31 -2.08 -14.37
C GLU A 43 -1.01 -1.49 -14.93
N ASP A 44 -0.95 -1.33 -16.25
CA ASP A 44 0.21 -0.77 -16.96
C ASP A 44 1.55 -1.42 -16.60
N LYS A 45 1.57 -2.75 -16.46
CA LYS A 45 2.70 -3.55 -15.96
C LYS A 45 4.03 -3.23 -16.64
N ASP A 46 4.00 -3.08 -17.97
CA ASP A 46 5.19 -2.85 -18.79
C ASP A 46 5.48 -1.36 -19.04
N SER A 47 4.76 -0.47 -18.35
CA SER A 47 4.94 0.97 -18.47
C SER A 47 5.99 1.52 -17.48
N ASN A 48 6.31 2.80 -17.61
CA ASN A 48 7.10 3.51 -16.61
C ASN A 48 6.34 3.78 -15.30
N ASN A 49 5.05 3.45 -15.16
CA ASN A 49 4.27 3.73 -13.96
C ASN A 49 3.35 2.55 -13.60
N PRO A 50 3.88 1.34 -13.39
CA PRO A 50 3.07 0.18 -13.09
C PRO A 50 2.35 0.36 -11.76
N LYS A 51 1.11 -0.11 -11.71
CA LYS A 51 0.31 -0.16 -10.50
C LYS A 51 -0.06 -1.60 -10.18
N LEU A 52 0.22 -2.01 -8.95
CA LEU A 52 -0.29 -3.25 -8.39
C LEU A 52 -1.62 -2.95 -7.70
N ILE A 53 -2.71 -3.51 -8.21
CA ILE A 53 -4.04 -3.33 -7.66
C ILE A 53 -4.34 -4.50 -6.74
N ILE A 54 -4.57 -4.21 -5.46
CA ILE A 54 -5.09 -5.16 -4.48
C ILE A 54 -6.59 -4.89 -4.37
N TYR A 55 -7.43 -5.91 -4.53
CA TYR A 55 -8.88 -5.75 -4.46
C TYR A 55 -9.53 -6.85 -3.62
N GLU A 56 -10.68 -6.52 -3.03
CA GLU A 56 -11.50 -7.43 -2.21
C GLU A 56 -10.73 -8.22 -1.13
N THR A 57 -9.57 -7.73 -0.70
CA THR A 57 -8.67 -8.49 0.17
C THR A 57 -8.99 -8.21 1.64
N PRO A 58 -9.24 -9.23 2.48
CA PRO A 58 -9.53 -9.01 3.89
C PRO A 58 -8.36 -8.33 4.62
N ARG A 59 -8.65 -7.27 5.39
CA ARG A 59 -7.63 -6.54 6.18
C ARG A 59 -6.77 -7.47 7.04
N ARG A 60 -7.41 -8.43 7.72
CA ARG A 60 -6.74 -9.40 8.60
C ARG A 60 -5.61 -10.17 7.89
N PHE A 61 -5.77 -10.44 6.59
CA PHE A 61 -4.75 -11.11 5.81
C PHE A 61 -3.56 -10.18 5.62
N LEU A 62 -3.79 -8.93 5.19
CA LEU A 62 -2.74 -7.92 5.00
C LEU A 62 -1.97 -7.61 6.30
N VAL A 63 -2.67 -7.57 7.44
CA VAL A 63 -2.08 -7.43 8.77
C VAL A 63 -1.14 -8.60 9.10
N LYS A 64 -1.61 -9.83 8.85
CA LYS A 64 -0.84 -11.06 9.09
C LYS A 64 0.37 -11.16 8.16
N LEU A 65 0.18 -10.85 6.87
CA LEU A 65 1.23 -10.87 5.85
C LEU A 65 2.40 -9.98 6.25
N ALA A 66 2.11 -8.74 6.65
CA ALA A 66 3.13 -7.77 7.06
C ALA A 66 3.59 -7.93 8.52
N LYS A 67 3.16 -9.00 9.20
CA LYS A 67 3.50 -9.33 10.60
C LYS A 67 3.30 -8.13 11.52
N LEU A 68 2.14 -7.46 11.42
CA LEU A 68 1.84 -6.28 12.23
C LEU A 68 1.33 -6.71 13.61
N ASP A 69 1.93 -6.16 14.66
CA ASP A 69 1.59 -6.52 16.05
C ASP A 69 0.23 -5.97 16.51
N LYS A 70 -0.32 -4.99 15.78
CA LYS A 70 -1.59 -4.31 16.09
C LYS A 70 -2.32 -3.97 14.80
N ASP A 71 -3.64 -4.15 14.81
CA ASP A 71 -4.51 -3.78 13.69
C ASP A 71 -4.39 -2.29 13.31
N ASP A 72 -4.22 -1.41 14.29
CA ASP A 72 -4.08 0.04 14.05
C ASP A 72 -2.83 0.41 13.24
N TYR A 73 -1.80 -0.44 13.27
CA TYR A 73 -0.60 -0.23 12.45
C TYR A 73 -0.88 -0.39 10.97
N PHE A 74 -1.90 -1.15 10.58
CA PHE A 74 -2.29 -1.22 9.17
C PHE A 74 -2.77 0.15 8.66
N TYR A 75 -3.61 0.85 9.44
CA TYR A 75 -4.06 2.19 9.07
C TYR A 75 -2.92 3.20 9.05
N GLU A 76 -1.93 3.07 9.95
CA GLU A 76 -0.72 3.88 9.92
C GLU A 76 0.07 3.64 8.63
N VAL A 77 0.32 2.39 8.26
CA VAL A 77 1.00 2.00 7.02
C VAL A 77 0.29 2.58 5.80
N ILE A 78 -1.03 2.39 5.68
CA ILE A 78 -1.80 2.92 4.54
C ILE A 78 -1.73 4.45 4.50
N ARG A 79 -1.85 5.15 5.65
CA ARG A 79 -1.70 6.61 5.70
C ARG A 79 -0.32 7.06 5.24
N ASN A 80 0.74 6.35 5.62
CA ASN A 80 2.10 6.65 5.17
C ASN A 80 2.25 6.48 3.67
N LEU A 81 1.73 5.38 3.12
CA LEU A 81 1.79 5.11 1.67
C LEU A 81 0.98 6.14 0.87
N ILE A 82 -0.20 6.55 1.35
CA ILE A 82 -0.98 7.62 0.73
C ILE A 82 -0.22 8.95 0.80
N HIS A 83 0.40 9.25 1.95
CA HIS A 83 1.18 10.47 2.10
C HIS A 83 2.38 10.54 1.15
N LEU A 84 3.07 9.42 0.94
CA LEU A 84 4.15 9.27 -0.02
C LEU A 84 3.65 9.19 -1.48
N GLU A 85 2.34 9.29 -1.68
CA GLU A 85 1.67 9.14 -2.97
C GLU A 85 1.95 7.79 -3.66
N LEU A 86 2.29 6.77 -2.87
CA LEU A 86 2.50 5.39 -3.31
C LEU A 86 1.21 4.57 -3.29
N CYS A 87 0.21 4.98 -2.53
CA CYS A 87 -1.07 4.28 -2.43
C CYS A 87 -2.24 5.16 -2.85
N GLU A 88 -3.16 4.59 -3.62
CA GLU A 88 -4.44 5.17 -4.00
C GLU A 88 -5.55 4.29 -3.41
N ASP A 89 -6.31 4.80 -2.44
CA ASP A 89 -7.47 4.08 -1.88
C ASP A 89 -8.58 4.04 -2.95
N ARG A 90 -9.02 2.83 -3.31
CA ARG A 90 -10.03 2.56 -4.34
C ARG A 90 -11.29 1.93 -3.77
N ARG A 91 -11.50 2.00 -2.46
CA ARG A 91 -12.74 1.50 -1.83
C ARG A 91 -13.91 2.42 -2.17
N THR A 92 -15.04 1.80 -2.56
CA THR A 92 -16.31 2.50 -2.82
C THR A 92 -17.00 2.96 -1.52
N SER A 93 -16.74 2.25 -0.42
CA SER A 93 -17.13 2.64 0.94
C SER A 93 -16.00 2.32 1.92
N THR A 94 -15.71 3.28 2.80
CA THR A 94 -14.67 3.14 3.83
C THR A 94 -15.24 2.68 5.17
N GLN A 95 -16.56 2.75 5.37
CA GLN A 95 -17.25 2.34 6.58
C GLN A 95 -17.78 0.91 6.45
N GLY A 96 -17.55 0.08 7.47
CA GLY A 96 -18.07 -1.30 7.55
C GLY A 96 -17.39 -2.34 6.67
N SER A 97 -16.62 -1.95 5.65
CA SER A 97 -15.88 -2.89 4.81
C SER A 97 -14.62 -3.40 5.51
N THR A 98 -14.58 -4.71 5.77
CA THR A 98 -13.38 -5.41 6.22
C THR A 98 -12.41 -5.72 5.08
N ASN A 99 -12.90 -5.64 3.84
CA ASN A 99 -12.13 -5.83 2.63
C ASN A 99 -11.54 -4.51 2.14
N TRP A 100 -10.32 -4.59 1.63
CA TRP A 100 -9.55 -3.48 1.13
C TRP A 100 -9.39 -3.54 -0.37
N HIS A 101 -9.41 -2.36 -0.97
CA HIS A 101 -9.14 -2.15 -2.39
C HIS A 101 -8.25 -0.91 -2.52
N PHE A 102 -7.04 -1.08 -3.02
CA PHE A 102 -6.11 0.02 -3.25
C PHE A 102 -5.16 -0.29 -4.42
N ALA A 103 -4.60 0.77 -5.00
CA ALA A 103 -3.51 0.65 -5.98
C ALA A 103 -2.19 1.08 -5.35
N LEU A 104 -1.19 0.22 -5.45
CA LEU A 104 0.19 0.52 -5.10
C LEU A 104 0.95 0.96 -6.37
N LYS A 105 1.49 2.17 -6.37
CA LYS A 105 2.26 2.77 -7.45
C LYS A 105 3.73 2.41 -7.26
N LEU A 106 4.31 1.65 -8.18
CA LEU A 106 5.61 0.99 -7.99
C LEU A 106 6.77 1.63 -8.74
N TRP A 107 6.48 2.63 -9.57
CA TRP A 107 7.52 3.43 -10.20
C TRP A 107 7.00 4.85 -10.45
N SER A 108 7.90 5.82 -10.34
CA SER A 108 7.65 7.21 -10.69
C SER A 108 8.99 7.80 -11.13
N LYS A 109 9.36 7.50 -12.38
CA LYS A 109 10.60 7.98 -13.02
C LYS A 109 10.66 9.51 -13.05
N ASP A 110 9.48 10.13 -13.07
CA ASP A 110 9.21 11.56 -12.93
C ASP A 110 9.51 12.12 -11.52
N LYS A 111 9.60 11.27 -10.49
CA LYS A 111 10.00 11.65 -9.11
C LYS A 111 11.45 11.37 -8.78
N GLN A 112 12.21 10.73 -9.67
CA GLN A 112 13.67 10.74 -9.58
C GLN A 112 14.12 12.17 -9.93
N LYS A 113 14.32 12.99 -8.90
CA LYS A 113 15.01 14.27 -9.04
C LYS A 113 16.37 13.99 -9.70
N ILE A 114 16.57 14.58 -10.87
CA ILE A 114 17.88 14.76 -11.51
C ILE A 114 18.69 15.73 -10.65
#